data_AF-A0A1M3N0R6-F1
#
_entry.id   AF-A0A1M3N0R6-F1
#
_cell.length_a   1.000
_cell.length_b   1.000
_cell.length_c   1.000
_cell.angle_alpha   90.00
_cell.angle_beta   90.00
_cell.angle_gamma   90.00
#
_symmetry.space_group_name_H-M   'P 1'
#
loop_
_entity.id
_entity.type
_entity.pdbx_description
1 polymer ?
#
loop_
_entity_poly.entity_id
_entity_poly.type
_entity_poly.pdbx_seq_one_letter_code
_entity_poly.pdbx_strand_id
1 'polypeptide(L)'
;MAFADRGAMEGFLAWLRDRHAADVCAAGAAEAELVVLDPGPDAASTIEARYLFASRDAFTRYEREEAPRLRADGLAELARLGVASDRVTFTRTTGEIVARLPG
;
A
#
# COMPACT_ATOMS: atom_id res chain seq x y z
N MET A 1 -0.98 -3.82 -5.45
CA MET A 1 0.15 -3.37 -6.28
C MET A 1 0.74 -4.60 -6.92
N ALA A 2 0.81 -4.63 -8.24
CA ALA A 2 1.30 -5.78 -9.00
C ALA A 2 2.65 -5.44 -9.64
N PHE A 3 3.63 -6.32 -9.47
CA PHE A 3 5.00 -6.14 -9.94
C PHE A 3 5.34 -7.18 -10.99
N ALA A 4 5.98 -6.73 -12.07
CA ALA A 4 6.53 -7.63 -13.10
C ALA A 4 7.80 -8.37 -12.64
N ASP A 5 8.48 -7.86 -11.60
CA ASP A 5 9.69 -8.45 -11.03
C ASP A 5 9.51 -8.71 -9.53
N ARG A 6 9.93 -9.90 -9.08
CA ARG A 6 9.76 -10.34 -7.69
C ARG A 6 10.75 -9.67 -6.74
N GLY A 7 11.99 -9.43 -7.16
CA GLY A 7 12.99 -8.78 -6.31
C GLY A 7 12.61 -7.32 -6.01
N ALA A 8 12.09 -6.62 -7.01
CA ALA A 8 11.49 -5.29 -6.86
C ALA A 8 10.30 -5.30 -5.88
N MET A 9 9.42 -6.29 -5.99
CA MET A 9 8.30 -6.46 -5.06
C MET A 9 8.77 -6.66 -3.63
N GLU A 10 9.75 -7.54 -3.40
CA GLU A 10 10.29 -7.83 -2.07
C GLU A 10 10.99 -6.60 -1.47
N GLY A 11 11.76 -5.86 -2.27
CA GLY A 11 12.39 -4.61 -1.83
C GLY A 11 11.38 -3.53 -1.46
N PHE A 12 10.33 -3.36 -2.27
CA PHE A 12 9.27 -2.39 -1.98
C PHE A 12 8.43 -2.82 -0.77
N LEU A 13 8.16 -4.12 -0.60
CA LEU A 13 7.46 -4.66 0.56
C LEU A 13 8.26 -4.43 1.85
N ALA A 14 9.59 -4.60 1.83
CA ALA A 14 10.43 -4.29 2.97
C ALA A 14 10.31 -2.81 3.36
N TRP A 15 10.36 -1.90 2.39
CA TRP A 15 10.13 -0.47 2.65
C TRP A 15 8.72 -0.17 3.19
N LEU A 16 7.69 -0.83 2.65
CA LEU A 16 6.32 -0.69 3.16
C LEU A 16 6.24 -1.08 4.63
N ARG A 17 6.79 -2.25 4.98
CA ARG A 17 6.77 -2.81 6.33
C ARG A 17 7.59 -1.99 7.31
N ASP A 18 8.80 -1.61 6.93
CA ASP A 18 9.79 -1.04 7.84
C ASP A 18 9.66 0.48 7.99
N ARG A 19 8.86 1.13 7.14
CA ARG A 19 8.68 2.58 7.17
C ARG A 19 7.27 3.03 6.80
N HIS A 20 6.86 2.81 5.55
CA HIS A 20 5.70 3.54 5.00
C HIS A 20 4.39 3.25 5.73
N ALA A 21 4.14 2.00 6.13
CA ALA A 21 2.94 1.65 6.88
C ALA A 21 2.86 2.41 8.22
N ALA A 22 4.00 2.57 8.92
CA ALA A 22 4.08 3.36 10.13
C ALA A 22 3.84 4.86 9.86
N ASP A 23 4.38 5.39 8.77
CA ASP A 23 4.14 6.78 8.35
C ASP A 23 2.64 7.03 8.05
N VAL A 24 1.93 6.08 7.43
CA VAL A 24 0.49 6.17 7.17
C VAL A 24 -0.32 6.10 8.48
N CYS A 25 0.08 5.26 9.44
CA CYS A 25 -0.54 5.23 10.76
C CYS A 25 -0.32 6.55 11.51
N ALA A 26 0.89 7.11 11.49
CA ALA A 26 1.18 8.42 12.07
C ALA A 26 0.37 9.55 11.40
N ALA A 27 0.02 9.38 10.13
CA ALA A 27 -0.81 10.28 9.34
C ALA A 27 -2.33 10.11 9.55
N GLY A 28 -2.76 9.19 10.44
CA GLY A 28 -4.15 9.07 10.89
C GLY A 28 -4.84 7.73 10.62
N ALA A 29 -4.16 6.75 10.01
CA ALA A 29 -4.68 5.38 10.00
C ALA A 29 -4.55 4.74 11.39
N ALA A 30 -5.55 3.96 11.78
CA ALA A 30 -5.58 3.22 13.05
C ALA A 30 -4.90 1.85 12.94
N GLU A 31 -5.02 1.19 11.78
CA GLU A 31 -4.41 -0.11 11.50
C GLU A 31 -3.81 -0.13 10.10
N ALA A 32 -2.75 -0.90 9.93
CA ALA A 32 -2.16 -1.24 8.64
C ALA A 32 -1.98 -2.75 8.53
N GLU A 33 -2.35 -3.31 7.38
CA GLU A 33 -2.14 -4.71 7.03
C GLU A 33 -1.41 -4.77 5.68
N LEU A 34 -0.34 -5.57 5.62
CA LEU A 34 0.40 -5.83 4.40
C LEU A 34 0.28 -7.31 4.08
N VAL A 35 -0.27 -7.62 2.90
CA VAL A 35 -0.55 -8.98 2.45
C VAL A 35 0.22 -9.24 1.16
N VAL A 36 0.92 -10.37 1.10
CA VAL A 36 1.43 -10.91 -0.17
C VAL A 36 0.34 -11.83 -0.71
N LEU A 37 -0.16 -11.56 -1.92
CA LEU A 37 -1.17 -12.39 -2.55
C LEU A 37 -0.49 -13.54 -3.28
N ASP A 38 -1.07 -14.74 -3.15
CA ASP A 38 -0.62 -15.90 -3.91
C ASP A 38 -0.73 -15.63 -5.41
N PRO A 39 0.27 -16.02 -6.21
CA PRO A 39 0.20 -15.84 -7.66
C PRO A 39 -0.91 -16.74 -8.23
N GLY A 40 -1.81 -16.15 -9.01
CA GLY A 40 -2.63 -16.90 -9.96
C GLY A 40 -1.77 -17.52 -11.09
N PRO A 41 -2.36 -18.38 -11.93
CA PRO A 41 -1.64 -19.16 -12.95
C PRO A 41 -0.75 -18.35 -13.90
N ASP A 42 -1.14 -17.11 -14.19
CA ASP A 42 -0.43 -16.17 -15.06
C ASP A 42 -0.12 -14.82 -14.37
N ALA A 43 -0.12 -14.78 -13.02
CA ALA A 43 -0.22 -13.53 -12.29
C ALA A 43 1.13 -12.93 -11.87
N ALA A 44 1.22 -11.61 -11.97
CA ALA A 44 2.27 -10.78 -11.39
C ALA A 44 2.37 -10.95 -9.87
N SER A 45 3.57 -10.77 -9.32
CA SER A 45 3.81 -10.75 -7.87
C SER A 45 3.02 -9.59 -7.25
N THR A 46 2.04 -9.88 -6.41
CA THR A 46 1.08 -8.89 -5.94
C THR A 46 1.14 -8.72 -4.45
N ILE A 47 1.17 -7.47 -4.01
CA ILE A 47 1.04 -7.06 -2.62
C ILE A 47 -0.22 -6.23 -2.44
N GLU A 48 -0.89 -6.37 -1.30
CA GLU A 48 -2.01 -5.55 -0.90
C GLU A 48 -1.67 -4.84 0.41
N ALA A 49 -1.81 -3.52 0.43
CA ALA A 49 -1.70 -2.73 1.63
C ALA A 49 -3.09 -2.21 1.98
N ARG A 50 -3.58 -2.55 3.18
CA ARG A 50 -4.87 -2.11 3.71
C ARG A 50 -4.63 -1.19 4.88
N TYR A 51 -5.34 -0.07 4.89
CA TYR A 51 -5.27 0.90 5.97
C TYR A 51 -6.67 1.15 6.49
N LEU A 52 -6.88 0.94 7.79
CA LEU A 52 -8.13 1.26 8.46
C LEU A 52 -8.04 2.66 9.06
N PHE A 53 -9.07 3.47 8.82
CA PHE A 53 -9.22 4.76 9.45
C PHE A 53 -10.39 4.71 10.43
N ALA A 54 -10.30 5.49 11.51
CA ALA A 54 -11.34 5.53 12.54
C ALA A 54 -12.70 6.05 12.01
N SER A 55 -12.69 6.83 10.93
CA SER A 55 -13.90 7.34 10.28
C SER A 55 -13.64 7.76 8.83
N ARG A 56 -14.73 7.99 8.09
CA ARG A 56 -14.67 8.55 6.73
C ARG A 56 -14.05 9.95 6.69
N ASP A 57 -14.29 10.75 7.72
CA ASP A 57 -13.73 12.10 7.82
C ASP A 57 -12.22 12.06 8.07
N ALA A 58 -11.74 11.15 8.93
CA ALA A 58 -10.32 10.92 9.15
C ALA A 58 -9.62 10.49 7.84
N PHE A 59 -10.23 9.57 7.09
CA PHE A 59 -9.72 9.16 5.78
C PHE A 59 -9.70 10.33 4.78
N THR A 60 -10.77 11.13 4.71
CA THR A 60 -10.85 12.28 3.80
C THR A 60 -9.78 13.32 4.10
N ARG A 61 -9.50 13.57 5.39
CA ARG A 61 -8.41 14.45 5.82
C ARG A 61 -7.06 13.90 5.38
N TYR A 62 -6.79 12.62 5.66
CA TYR A 62 -5.58 11.94 5.22
C TYR A 62 -5.37 12.03 3.70
N GLU A 63 -6.42 11.79 2.90
CA GLU A 63 -6.34 11.87 1.44
C GLU A 63 -5.97 13.26 0.93
N ARG A 64 -6.47 14.31 1.60
CA ARG A 64 -6.19 15.70 1.23
C ARG A 64 -4.79 16.15 1.67
N GLU A 65 -4.39 15.81 2.90
CA GLU A 65 -3.25 16.45 3.57
C GLU A 65 -1.97 15.62 3.47
N GLU A 66 -2.06 14.31 3.61
CA GLU A 66 -0.88 13.45 3.81
C GLU A 66 -0.61 12.53 2.61
N ALA A 67 -1.67 12.01 1.98
CA ALA A 67 -1.56 11.05 0.89
C ALA A 67 -0.73 11.56 -0.32
N PRO A 68 -0.77 12.84 -0.74
CA PRO A 68 0.05 13.30 -1.86
C PRO A 68 1.55 13.12 -1.60
N ARG A 69 2.02 13.52 -0.41
CA ARG A 69 3.43 13.38 -0.02
C ARG A 69 3.83 11.92 0.09
N LEU A 70 3.02 11.11 0.78
CA LEU A 70 3.30 9.68 0.99
C LEU A 70 3.30 8.88 -0.32
N ARG A 71 2.47 9.25 -1.30
CA ARG A 71 2.52 8.67 -2.65
C ARG A 71 3.80 9.06 -3.40
N ALA A 72 4.25 10.30 -3.27
CA ALA A 72 5.52 10.74 -3.84
C ALA A 72 6.70 9.99 -3.24
N ASP A 73 6.69 9.74 -1.92
CA ASP A 73 7.70 8.92 -1.24
C ASP A 73 7.74 7.48 -1.80
N GLY A 74 6.58 6.89 -2.10
CA GLY A 74 6.50 5.58 -2.75
C GLY A 74 7.06 5.56 -4.17
N LEU A 75 6.80 6.60 -4.96
CA LEU A 75 7.40 6.73 -6.30
C LEU A 75 8.92 6.91 -6.22
N ALA A 76 9.42 7.67 -5.23
CA ALA A 76 10.84 7.85 -4.99
C ALA A 76 11.51 6.53 -4.60
N GLU A 77 10.84 5.70 -3.78
CA GLU A 77 11.36 4.39 -3.41
C GLU A 77 11.42 3.44 -4.61
N LEU A 78 10.39 3.42 -5.46
CA LEU A 78 10.43 2.64 -6.71
C LEU A 78 11.59 3.07 -7.62
N ALA A 79 11.82 4.38 -7.75
CA ALA A 79 12.95 4.91 -8.52
C ALA A 79 14.30 4.49 -7.90
N ARG A 80 14.42 4.52 -6.56
CA ARG A 80 15.61 4.04 -5.83
C ARG A 80 15.88 2.56 -6.07
N LEU A 81 14.81 1.75 -6.19
CA LEU A 81 14.88 0.33 -6.53
C LEU A 81 15.09 0.06 -8.04
N GLY A 82 15.16 1.11 -8.87
CA GLY A 82 15.36 0.98 -10.32
C GLY A 82 14.13 0.45 -11.06
N VAL A 83 12.93 0.58 -10.48
CA VAL A 83 11.68 0.06 -11.06
C VAL A 83 11.08 1.12 -11.98
N ALA A 84 11.00 0.80 -13.27
CA ALA A 84 10.31 1.63 -14.25
C ALA A 84 8.79 1.61 -14.02
N SER A 85 8.11 2.72 -14.34
CA SER A 85 6.68 2.90 -14.04
C SER A 85 5.75 1.93 -14.76
N ASP A 86 6.19 1.34 -15.88
CA ASP A 86 5.45 0.31 -16.65
C ASP A 86 5.64 -1.11 -16.08
N ARG A 87 6.50 -1.29 -15.07
CA ARG A 87 6.78 -2.57 -14.42
C ARG A 87 6.02 -2.76 -13.11
N VAL A 88 5.23 -1.76 -12.70
CA VAL A 88 4.41 -1.79 -11.49
C VAL A 88 3.06 -1.15 -11.75
N THR A 89 1.99 -1.84 -11.36
CA THR A 89 0.62 -1.34 -11.46
C THR A 89 0.03 -1.10 -10.07
N PHE A 90 -0.49 0.10 -9.86
CA PHE A 90 -1.20 0.47 -8.63
C PHE A 90 -2.70 0.45 -8.86
N THR A 91 -3.41 -0.31 -8.03
CA THR A 91 -4.87 -0.30 -7.94
C THR A 91 -5.23 0.10 -6.51
N ARG A 92 -6.21 1.01 -6.38
CA ARG A 92 -6.73 1.43 -5.08
C ARG A 92 -8.24 1.22 -5.04
N THR A 93 -8.72 0.71 -3.92
CA THR A 93 -10.13 0.62 -3.57
C THR A 93 -10.35 1.29 -2.21
N THR A 94 -11.58 1.73 -1.97
CA THR A 94 -12.01 2.32 -0.70
C THR A 94 -13.38 1.76 -0.34
N GLY A 95 -13.65 1.56 0.94
CA GLY A 95 -14.93 1.02 1.39
C GLY A 95 -15.15 1.23 2.87
N GLU A 96 -16.29 0.75 3.35
CA GLU A 96 -16.66 0.75 4.77
C GLU A 96 -16.74 -0.71 5.24
N ILE A 97 -16.20 -0.98 6.43
CA ILE A 97 -16.32 -2.30 7.05
C ILE A 97 -17.72 -2.40 7.65
N VAL A 98 -18.60 -3.16 7.00
CA VAL A 98 -19.99 -3.37 7.45
C VAL A 98 -20.10 -4.40 8.58
N ALA A 99 -19.15 -5.33 8.67
CA ALA A 99 -19.03 -6.29 9.75
C ALA A 99 -17.57 -6.81 9.83
N ARG A 100 -17.10 -7.10 11.04
CA ARG A 100 -15.85 -7.83 11.30
C ARG A 100 -16.18 -8.94 12.30
N LEU A 101 -16.08 -10.19 11.86
CA LEU A 101 -16.34 -11.37 12.70
C LEU A 101 -15.00 -11.95 13.16
N PRO A 102 -14.91 -12.52 14.37
CA PRO A 102 -13.72 -13.28 14.77
C PRO A 102 -13.50 -14.48 13.84
N GLY A 103 -12.23 -14.81 13.60
CA GLY A 103 -11.82 -16.01 12.87
C GLY A 103 -11.94 -17.28 13.70
#